data_AF-A0A034WQT9-F1
#
_entry.id   AF-A0A034WQT9-F1
#
_cell.length_a   1.000
_cell.length_b   1.000
_cell.length_c   1.000
_cell.angle_alpha   90.00
_cell.angle_beta   90.00
_cell.angle_gamma   90.00
#
_symmetry.space_group_name_H-M   'P 1'
#
loop_
_entity.id
_entity.type
_entity.pdbx_description
1 polymer ?
#
loop_
_entity_poly.entity_id
_entity_poly.type
_entity_poly.pdbx_seq_one_letter_code
_entity_poly.pdbx_strand_id
1 'polypeptide(L)'
;TGAPKKVRYTIIDGNDDEAFALQTRKSTKESAMNVESITVDSDGKAGVWLVTNRPLDRETKAHYDLSVQASDVDELDKIISKIQVTVLDENDNHPIFKSTEYKFAIAGQKNTGLEGNTTTTWKRFSILGKVEATDADGDKIAYRLSAPNNIVIIVPQTGEIMLADQPHASELLIEVEAHDLRYPSLVSKQPAKVLLEFLAPEPVSFIMQHLEHDAINEHSHHREKRRVTRAVRPTKRIEFTEADGDTEGKSVFQLEKETDKETFKIRDDNPWVTVETNGAVRVKKKWD
;
A
#
# COMPACT_ATOMS: atom_id res chain seq x y z
N THR A 1 22.05 -19.17 74.72
CA THR A 1 22.20 -18.20 73.62
C THR A 1 22.29 -18.98 72.32
N GLY A 2 21.16 -19.16 71.63
CA GLY A 2 21.14 -19.89 70.36
C GLY A 2 21.73 -19.05 69.25
N ALA A 3 22.59 -19.64 68.41
CA ALA A 3 23.06 -18.99 67.20
C ALA A 3 21.85 -18.59 66.33
N PRO A 4 21.88 -17.43 65.65
CA PRO A 4 20.80 -17.05 64.74
C PRO A 4 20.65 -18.14 63.67
N LYS A 5 19.40 -18.55 63.41
CA LYS A 5 19.12 -19.48 62.32
C LYS A 5 19.44 -18.80 60.99
N LYS A 6 19.84 -19.58 60.00
CA LYS A 6 20.14 -19.07 58.65
C LYS A 6 19.01 -19.46 57.70
N VAL A 7 18.65 -18.54 56.83
CA VAL A 7 17.64 -18.76 55.79
C VAL A 7 18.31 -18.60 54.43
N ARG A 8 18.17 -19.61 53.58
CA ARG A 8 18.59 -19.60 52.19
C ARG A 8 17.42 -19.14 51.33
N TYR A 9 17.65 -18.13 50.49
CA TYR A 9 16.73 -17.69 49.46
C TYR A 9 17.28 -18.12 48.11
N THR A 10 16.46 -18.73 47.27
CA THR A 10 16.84 -19.16 45.92
C THR A 10 15.71 -18.84 44.96
N ILE A 11 16.04 -18.27 43.80
CA ILE A 11 15.09 -18.18 42.69
C ILE A 11 15.01 -19.56 42.06
N ILE A 12 13.85 -20.18 42.07
CA ILE A 12 13.69 -21.59 41.65
C ILE A 12 12.95 -21.75 40.33
N ASP A 13 12.25 -20.70 39.86
CA ASP A 13 11.50 -20.73 38.60
C ASP A 13 11.18 -19.31 38.09
N GLY A 14 10.86 -19.21 36.81
CA GLY A 14 10.35 -17.99 36.14
C GLY A 14 11.39 -16.91 35.86
N ASN A 15 12.67 -17.17 36.13
CA ASN A 15 13.78 -16.23 35.93
C ASN A 15 14.47 -16.44 34.57
N ASP A 16 13.70 -16.26 33.51
CA ASP A 16 14.20 -16.44 32.15
C ASP A 16 15.39 -15.52 31.86
N ASP A 17 16.37 -16.07 31.13
CA ASP A 17 17.64 -15.41 30.76
C ASP A 17 18.44 -14.82 31.94
N GLU A 18 18.19 -15.28 33.17
CA GLU A 18 18.80 -14.76 34.40
C GLU A 18 18.58 -13.24 34.57
N ALA A 19 17.39 -12.76 34.16
CA ALA A 19 17.02 -11.35 34.18
C ALA A 19 17.07 -10.73 35.59
N PHE A 20 16.82 -11.53 36.62
CA PHE A 20 16.83 -11.11 38.03
C PHE A 20 17.85 -11.90 38.86
N ALA A 21 18.30 -11.28 39.95
CA ALA A 21 19.18 -11.91 40.92
C ALA A 21 18.83 -11.46 42.35
N LEU A 22 19.39 -12.16 43.32
CA LEU A 22 19.26 -11.83 44.73
C LEU A 22 20.50 -11.09 45.22
N GLN A 23 20.28 -10.08 46.05
CA GLN A 23 21.34 -9.27 46.68
C GLN A 23 21.06 -9.09 48.17
N THR A 24 22.10 -9.13 49.01
CA THR A 24 21.93 -8.82 50.44
C THR A 24 21.77 -7.31 50.65
N ARG A 25 20.81 -6.95 51.51
CA ARG A 25 20.52 -5.55 51.89
C ARG A 25 21.70 -4.82 52.56
N LYS A 26 22.61 -5.56 53.22
CA LYS A 26 23.75 -4.98 53.95
C LYS A 26 25.02 -4.82 53.10
N SER A 27 25.01 -5.20 51.83
CA SER A 27 26.20 -5.06 51.00
C SER A 27 26.46 -3.60 50.66
N THR A 28 27.48 -3.01 51.30
CA THR A 28 28.12 -1.79 50.85
C THR A 28 28.54 -1.96 49.39
N LYS A 29 28.25 -0.96 48.56
CA LYS A 29 28.17 -0.95 47.07
C LYS A 29 29.32 -1.54 46.24
N GLU A 30 30.35 -2.14 46.84
CA GLU A 30 31.58 -2.62 46.15
C GLU A 30 31.83 -4.14 46.24
N SER A 31 30.96 -4.94 46.88
CA SER A 31 31.14 -6.41 46.94
C SER A 31 29.84 -7.22 46.92
N ALA A 32 28.73 -6.63 46.49
CA ALA A 32 27.50 -7.39 46.32
C ALA A 32 27.58 -8.19 45.02
N MET A 33 27.81 -9.49 45.11
CA MET A 33 27.61 -10.37 43.97
C MET A 33 26.11 -10.60 43.78
N ASN A 34 25.65 -10.37 42.56
CA ASN A 34 24.34 -10.82 42.12
C ASN A 34 24.37 -12.34 42.02
N VAL A 35 23.51 -13.01 42.78
CA VAL A 35 23.50 -14.47 42.87
C VAL A 35 22.08 -15.00 42.76
N GLU A 36 21.93 -16.22 42.25
CA GLU A 36 20.65 -16.92 42.18
C GLU A 36 20.20 -17.43 43.57
N SER A 37 21.16 -17.75 44.44
CA SER A 37 20.94 -18.24 45.80
C SER A 37 21.78 -17.47 46.83
N ILE A 38 21.17 -17.07 47.94
CA ILE A 38 21.81 -16.30 48.99
C ILE A 38 21.35 -16.73 50.38
N THR A 39 22.28 -16.85 51.32
CA THR A 39 21.98 -17.22 52.71
C THR A 39 22.18 -16.03 53.63
N VAL A 40 21.16 -15.70 54.42
CA VAL A 40 21.19 -14.58 55.38
C VAL A 40 20.83 -15.06 56.79
N ASP A 41 21.36 -14.37 57.79
CA ASP A 41 21.00 -14.63 59.19
C ASP A 41 19.57 -14.16 59.47
N SER A 42 18.80 -14.93 60.25
CA SER A 42 17.42 -14.63 60.62
C SER A 42 17.31 -13.56 61.73
N ASP A 43 18.33 -12.72 61.90
CA ASP A 43 18.43 -11.72 62.97
C ASP A 43 17.42 -10.55 62.83
N GLY A 44 16.59 -10.59 61.78
CA GLY A 44 15.60 -9.57 61.44
C GLY A 44 16.20 -8.27 60.88
N LYS A 45 17.54 -8.17 60.83
CA LYS A 45 18.27 -6.99 60.34
C LYS A 45 18.84 -7.20 58.95
N ALA A 46 19.05 -8.45 58.53
CA ALA A 46 19.40 -8.80 57.16
C ALA A 46 18.13 -9.07 56.32
N GLY A 47 18.08 -8.50 55.12
CA GLY A 47 17.04 -8.75 54.13
C GLY A 47 17.65 -9.05 52.78
N VAL A 48 16.86 -9.66 51.89
CA VAL A 48 17.26 -9.96 50.51
C VAL A 48 16.48 -9.05 49.57
N TRP A 49 17.17 -8.48 48.60
CA TRP A 49 16.60 -7.68 47.53
C TRP A 49 16.56 -8.55 46.28
N LEU A 50 15.42 -8.53 45.60
CA LEU A 50 15.35 -8.97 44.22
C LEU A 50 15.76 -7.77 43.36
N VAL A 51 16.80 -7.94 42.56
CA VAL A 51 17.37 -6.89 41.71
C VAL A 51 17.42 -7.34 40.27
N THR A 52 17.34 -6.38 39.36
CA THR A 52 17.59 -6.59 37.94
C THR A 52 19.07 -6.93 37.74
N ASN A 53 19.34 -8.01 37.02
CA ASN A 53 20.69 -8.51 36.73
C ASN A 53 21.10 -8.27 35.28
N ARG A 54 20.12 -8.13 34.37
CA ARG A 54 20.31 -7.78 32.96
C ARG A 54 19.31 -6.70 32.53
N PRO A 55 19.62 -5.89 31.50
CA PRO A 55 18.64 -4.97 30.94
C PRO A 55 17.33 -5.68 30.62
N LEU A 56 16.21 -5.07 31.01
CA LEU A 56 14.87 -5.58 30.73
C LEU A 56 14.37 -4.91 29.46
N ASP A 57 13.75 -5.69 28.60
CA ASP A 57 13.19 -5.24 27.33
C ASP A 57 11.74 -5.72 27.27
N ARG A 58 10.79 -4.78 27.26
CA ARG A 58 9.36 -5.09 27.34
C ARG A 58 8.89 -5.77 26.06
N GLU A 59 9.43 -5.35 24.92
CA GLU A 59 9.11 -5.82 23.57
C GLU A 59 9.50 -7.29 23.42
N THR A 60 10.57 -7.72 24.10
CA THR A 60 10.93 -9.13 24.22
C THR A 60 10.08 -9.85 25.28
N LYS A 61 9.94 -9.28 26.48
CA LYS A 61 9.20 -9.90 27.58
C LYS A 61 8.64 -8.90 28.60
N ALA A 62 7.32 -8.73 28.58
CA ALA A 62 6.62 -7.80 29.45
C ALA A 62 6.33 -8.32 30.88
N HIS A 63 6.34 -9.64 31.10
CA HIS A 63 5.89 -10.23 32.37
C HIS A 63 6.79 -11.40 32.82
N TYR A 64 7.09 -11.44 34.12
CA TYR A 64 7.80 -12.54 34.77
C TYR A 64 7.01 -13.01 36.00
N ASP A 65 6.76 -14.32 36.07
CA ASP A 65 6.16 -14.97 37.24
C ASP A 65 7.26 -15.75 38.00
N LEU A 66 7.99 -15.03 38.86
CA LEU A 66 9.11 -15.59 39.60
C LEU A 66 8.63 -16.42 40.77
N SER A 67 9.31 -17.54 41.02
CA SER A 67 9.15 -18.31 42.27
C SER A 67 10.43 -18.23 43.08
N VAL A 68 10.33 -17.67 44.28
CA VAL A 68 11.45 -17.59 45.23
C VAL A 68 11.17 -18.53 46.39
N GLN A 69 12.08 -19.45 46.62
CA GLN A 69 12.06 -20.36 47.76
C GLN A 69 12.86 -19.76 48.91
N ALA A 70 12.28 -19.75 50.10
CA ALA A 70 13.00 -19.58 51.35
C ALA A 70 13.07 -20.93 52.07
N SER A 71 14.26 -21.39 52.43
CA SER A 71 14.48 -22.63 53.16
C SER A 71 15.47 -22.45 54.30
N ASP A 72 15.49 -23.39 55.24
CA ASP A 72 16.65 -23.55 56.11
C ASP A 72 17.87 -24.07 55.32
N VAL A 73 19.03 -24.17 55.98
CA VAL A 73 20.29 -24.57 55.34
C VAL A 73 20.26 -26.03 54.89
N ASP A 74 19.49 -26.87 55.61
CA ASP A 74 19.35 -28.30 55.38
C ASP A 74 18.16 -28.65 54.46
N GLU A 75 17.43 -27.64 53.98
CA GLU A 75 16.23 -27.70 53.12
C GLU A 75 15.07 -28.56 53.67
N LEU A 76 15.01 -28.76 54.99
CA LEU A 76 13.95 -29.50 55.66
C LEU A 76 12.66 -28.69 55.72
N ASP A 77 12.77 -27.41 56.07
CA ASP A 77 11.66 -26.46 56.09
C ASP A 77 11.79 -25.50 54.92
N LYS A 78 10.79 -25.47 54.02
CA LYS A 78 10.77 -24.58 52.86
C LYS A 78 9.40 -23.98 52.59
N ILE A 79 9.42 -22.75 52.11
CA ILE A 79 8.24 -22.01 51.63
C ILE A 79 8.56 -21.35 50.30
N ILE A 80 7.57 -21.32 49.40
CA ILE A 80 7.70 -20.71 48.08
C ILE A 80 6.80 -19.48 48.03
N SER A 81 7.35 -18.36 47.55
CA SER A 81 6.62 -17.13 47.27
C SER A 81 6.61 -16.86 45.78
N LYS A 82 5.43 -16.55 45.23
CA LYS A 82 5.28 -16.14 43.83
C LYS A 82 5.32 -14.63 43.73
N ILE A 83 6.18 -14.11 42.86
CA ILE A 83 6.39 -12.68 42.64
C ILE A 83 6.10 -12.40 41.18
N GLN A 84 5.12 -11.54 40.92
CA GLN A 84 4.79 -11.10 39.57
C GLN A 84 5.50 -9.79 39.30
N VAL A 85 6.31 -9.75 38.25
CA VAL A 85 7.01 -8.56 37.79
C VAL A 85 6.44 -8.17 36.43
N THR A 86 5.92 -6.95 36.34
CA THR A 86 5.50 -6.32 35.08
C THR A 86 6.55 -5.31 34.68
N VAL A 87 7.14 -5.50 33.49
CA VAL A 87 8.07 -4.54 32.89
C VAL A 87 7.26 -3.37 32.35
N LEU A 88 7.62 -2.16 32.75
CA LEU A 88 6.99 -0.95 32.25
C LEU A 88 7.55 -0.58 30.88
N ASP A 89 6.68 -0.02 30.07
CA ASP A 89 6.98 0.44 28.73
C ASP A 89 7.71 1.79 28.75
N GLU A 90 8.72 1.93 27.90
CA GLU A 90 9.45 3.16 27.65
C GLU A 90 9.30 3.51 26.16
N ASN A 91 9.38 4.80 25.79
CA ASN A 91 9.31 5.20 24.38
C ASN A 91 10.70 5.15 23.75
N ASP A 92 11.16 3.98 23.34
CA ASP A 92 12.49 3.79 22.77
C ASP A 92 12.48 3.20 21.35
N ASN A 93 11.31 2.83 20.84
CA ASN A 93 11.14 2.41 19.45
C ASN A 93 10.58 3.55 18.59
N HIS A 94 11.12 3.65 17.38
CA HIS A 94 10.63 4.62 16.41
C HIS A 94 9.64 3.94 15.47
N PRO A 95 8.60 4.64 14.98
CA PRO A 95 7.72 4.08 13.96
C PRO A 95 8.48 3.69 12.68
N ILE A 96 8.21 2.49 12.16
CA ILE A 96 8.85 1.92 10.96
C ILE A 96 7.80 1.67 9.89
N PHE A 97 7.99 2.21 8.69
CA PHE A 97 7.13 1.93 7.55
C PHE A 97 7.21 0.47 7.09
N LYS A 98 6.09 -0.08 6.63
CA LYS A 98 6.04 -1.44 6.05
C LYS A 98 6.83 -1.56 4.74
N SER A 99 6.99 -0.45 4.02
CA SER A 99 7.84 -0.35 2.82
C SER A 99 8.62 0.97 2.85
N THR A 100 9.85 0.95 2.35
CA THR A 100 10.66 2.17 2.16
C THR A 100 10.19 2.98 0.97
N GLU A 101 9.56 2.31 -0.01
CA GLU A 101 9.06 2.91 -1.25
C GLU A 101 7.64 2.43 -1.53
N TYR A 102 6.76 3.37 -1.88
CA TYR A 102 5.39 3.10 -2.30
C TYR A 102 5.17 3.65 -3.70
N LYS A 103 4.37 2.95 -4.50
CA LYS A 103 3.99 3.37 -5.83
C LYS A 103 2.49 3.27 -5.98
N PHE A 104 1.85 4.39 -6.33
CA PHE A 104 0.41 4.46 -6.57
C PHE A 104 0.14 5.10 -7.92
N ALA A 105 -0.90 4.64 -8.59
CA ALA A 105 -1.32 5.18 -9.87
C ALA A 105 -2.82 5.48 -9.84
N ILE A 106 -3.22 6.61 -10.42
CA ILE A 106 -4.62 6.99 -10.56
C ILE A 106 -4.93 7.40 -12.00
N ALA A 107 -5.98 6.81 -12.56
CA ALA A 107 -6.48 7.19 -13.87
C ALA A 107 -7.33 8.46 -13.80
N GLY A 108 -7.04 9.40 -14.69
CA GLY A 108 -7.86 10.59 -14.87
C GLY A 108 -9.16 10.27 -15.61
N GLN A 109 -10.10 11.20 -15.58
CA GLN A 109 -11.36 11.14 -16.31
C GLN A 109 -11.31 12.09 -17.51
N LYS A 110 -11.78 11.63 -18.68
CA LYS A 110 -11.95 12.48 -19.86
C LYS A 110 -13.21 13.31 -19.70
N ASN A 111 -13.05 14.62 -19.66
CA ASN A 111 -14.16 15.57 -19.74
C ASN A 111 -14.11 16.22 -21.11
N THR A 112 -15.16 16.01 -21.91
CA THR A 112 -15.38 16.70 -23.19
C THR A 112 -16.12 18.01 -22.93
N GLY A 113 -15.48 19.14 -23.20
CA GLY A 113 -16.14 20.43 -23.16
C GLY A 113 -17.16 20.60 -24.28
N LEU A 114 -18.02 21.60 -24.16
CA LEU A 114 -19.04 21.97 -25.17
C LEU A 114 -18.44 22.29 -26.56
N GLU A 115 -17.13 22.58 -26.60
CA GLU A 115 -16.37 22.91 -27.81
C GLU A 115 -15.61 21.69 -28.40
N GLY A 116 -15.83 20.49 -27.87
CA GLY A 116 -15.17 19.26 -28.34
C GLY A 116 -13.73 19.08 -27.85
N ASN A 117 -13.21 19.98 -27.01
CA ASN A 117 -11.91 19.80 -26.36
C ASN A 117 -12.01 18.71 -25.28
N THR A 118 -11.14 17.71 -25.34
CA THR A 118 -11.07 16.65 -24.33
C THR A 118 -9.97 16.99 -23.34
N THR A 119 -10.33 17.26 -22.09
CA THR A 119 -9.40 17.47 -20.98
C THR A 119 -9.41 16.28 -20.05
N THR A 120 -8.24 15.88 -19.56
CA THR A 120 -8.13 14.87 -18.49
C THR A 120 -8.12 15.59 -17.16
N THR A 121 -9.00 15.19 -16.25
CA THR A 121 -9.05 15.72 -14.88
C THR A 121 -9.15 14.59 -13.88
N TRP A 122 -8.62 14.80 -12.67
CA TRP A 122 -8.73 13.85 -11.58
C TRP A 122 -9.72 14.34 -10.53
N LYS A 123 -10.52 13.44 -9.99
CA LYS A 123 -11.50 13.80 -8.97
C LYS A 123 -10.79 14.25 -7.68
N ARG A 124 -11.08 15.46 -7.22
CA ARG A 124 -10.59 15.97 -5.94
C ARG A 124 -11.04 15.08 -4.78
N PHE A 125 -10.17 14.90 -3.79
CA PHE A 125 -10.30 14.02 -2.64
C PHE A 125 -10.42 12.52 -3.00
N SER A 126 -9.98 12.13 -4.20
CA SER A 126 -9.76 10.71 -4.50
C SER A 126 -8.58 10.18 -3.69
N ILE A 127 -8.71 8.96 -3.19
CA ILE A 127 -7.64 8.25 -2.49
C ILE A 127 -6.67 7.73 -3.54
N LEU A 128 -5.41 8.14 -3.46
CA LEU A 128 -4.32 7.67 -4.32
C LEU A 128 -3.77 6.34 -3.81
N GLY A 129 -3.65 6.22 -2.49
CA GLY A 129 -3.10 5.04 -1.82
C GLY A 129 -2.97 5.28 -0.33
N LYS A 130 -2.33 4.34 0.36
CA LYS A 130 -2.15 4.39 1.80
C LYS A 130 -0.75 3.91 2.17
N VAL A 131 -0.07 4.66 3.02
CA VAL A 131 1.16 4.20 3.68
C VAL A 131 0.84 3.65 5.05
N GLU A 132 1.68 2.73 5.52
CA GLU A 132 1.48 2.10 6.81
C GLU A 132 2.83 1.96 7.51
N ALA A 133 2.85 2.30 8.79
CA ALA A 133 3.96 2.10 9.70
C ALA A 133 3.49 1.35 10.94
N THR A 134 4.43 0.75 11.65
CA THR A 134 4.23 0.04 12.92
C THR A 134 5.28 0.49 13.91
N ASP A 135 4.88 0.53 15.17
CA ASP A 135 5.72 0.93 16.29
C ASP A 135 5.75 -0.23 17.29
N ALA A 136 6.94 -0.57 17.80
CA ALA A 136 7.10 -1.73 18.67
C ALA A 136 6.59 -1.47 20.09
N ASP A 137 6.52 -0.21 20.52
CA ASP A 137 6.02 0.17 21.84
C ASP A 137 4.47 0.03 21.90
N GLY A 138 3.85 -0.23 20.75
CA GLY A 138 2.40 -0.38 20.61
C GLY A 138 1.67 0.95 20.54
N ASP A 139 2.41 2.03 20.27
CA ASP A 139 1.87 3.37 20.18
C ASP A 139 1.01 3.61 18.94
N LYS A 140 0.09 4.56 19.07
CA LYS A 140 -0.66 5.07 17.92
C LYS A 140 0.27 5.93 17.07
N ILE A 141 0.18 5.74 15.77
CA ILE A 141 1.03 6.43 14.79
C ILE A 141 0.21 7.47 14.06
N ALA A 142 0.82 8.63 13.83
CA ALA A 142 0.32 9.62 12.91
C ALA A 142 1.31 9.89 11.77
N TYR A 143 0.77 10.23 10.61
CA TYR A 143 1.51 10.46 9.38
C TYR A 143 1.45 11.93 8.96
N ARG A 144 2.51 12.39 8.31
CA ARG A 144 2.56 13.73 7.71
C ARG A 144 3.46 13.73 6.49
N LEU A 145 3.22 14.68 5.59
CA LEU A 145 4.17 14.95 4.52
C LEU A 145 5.41 15.63 5.12
N SER A 146 6.60 15.20 4.73
CA SER A 146 7.86 15.83 5.16
C SER A 146 7.93 17.30 4.68
N ALA A 147 7.42 17.55 3.46
CA ALA A 147 7.23 18.89 2.92
C ALA A 147 5.75 19.11 2.55
N PRO A 148 5.19 20.32 2.81
CA PRO A 148 3.85 20.66 2.35
C PRO A 148 3.71 20.52 0.83
N ASN A 149 2.57 20.03 0.38
CA ASN A 149 2.24 19.88 -1.04
C ASN A 149 0.83 20.43 -1.30
N ASN A 150 0.62 21.05 -2.46
CA ASN A 150 -0.67 21.61 -2.86
C ASN A 150 -1.54 20.64 -3.67
N ILE A 151 -0.93 19.66 -4.34
CA ILE A 151 -1.59 18.63 -5.16
C ILE A 151 -2.10 17.50 -4.28
N VAL A 152 -1.40 17.14 -3.20
CA VAL A 152 -1.76 16.01 -2.33
C VAL A 152 -1.74 16.36 -0.86
N ILE A 153 -2.60 15.66 -0.11
CA ILE A 153 -2.64 15.68 1.36
C ILE A 153 -2.55 14.25 1.88
N ILE A 154 -2.13 14.11 3.13
CA ILE A 154 -2.17 12.84 3.85
C ILE A 154 -3.09 12.96 5.05
N VAL A 155 -3.91 11.94 5.28
CA VAL A 155 -4.76 11.84 6.46
C VAL A 155 -3.91 11.35 7.63
N PRO A 156 -3.69 12.16 8.69
CA PRO A 156 -2.69 11.83 9.70
C PRO A 156 -2.96 10.52 10.45
N GLN A 157 -4.21 10.13 10.66
CA GLN A 157 -4.54 8.94 11.45
C GLN A 157 -4.55 7.64 10.62
N THR A 158 -4.80 7.73 9.32
CA THR A 158 -4.94 6.55 8.45
C THR A 158 -3.74 6.34 7.53
N GLY A 159 -2.95 7.38 7.25
CA GLY A 159 -1.88 7.31 6.27
C GLY A 159 -2.40 7.29 4.82
N GLU A 160 -3.70 7.53 4.61
CA GLU A 160 -4.29 7.66 3.27
C GLU A 160 -3.83 8.95 2.63
N ILE A 161 -3.35 8.83 1.39
CA ILE A 161 -2.91 9.95 0.58
C ILE A 161 -4.04 10.28 -0.39
N MET A 162 -4.46 11.53 -0.39
CA MET A 162 -5.59 12.00 -1.17
C MET A 162 -5.19 13.14 -2.09
N LEU A 163 -5.84 13.20 -3.25
CA LEU A 163 -5.66 14.29 -4.18
C LEU A 163 -6.35 15.56 -3.66
N ALA A 164 -5.60 16.64 -3.47
CA ALA A 164 -6.13 17.96 -3.18
C ALA A 164 -6.34 18.76 -4.47
N ASP A 165 -5.37 18.85 -5.38
CA ASP A 165 -5.48 19.69 -6.58
C ASP A 165 -5.15 18.91 -7.87
N GLN A 166 -5.40 19.51 -9.03
CA GLN A 166 -5.05 18.88 -10.30
C GLN A 166 -3.53 18.75 -10.43
N PRO A 167 -3.02 17.57 -10.81
CA PRO A 167 -1.60 17.39 -11.03
C PRO A 167 -1.15 18.17 -12.27
N HIS A 168 0.02 18.81 -12.17
CA HIS A 168 0.65 19.50 -13.30
C HIS A 168 1.63 18.61 -14.09
N ALA A 169 1.99 17.46 -13.52
CA ALA A 169 2.91 16.48 -14.08
C ALA A 169 2.28 15.08 -14.06
N SER A 170 2.78 14.18 -14.91
CA SER A 170 2.35 12.78 -14.93
C SER A 170 2.83 11.98 -13.72
N GLU A 171 3.83 12.49 -12.99
CA GLU A 171 4.41 11.84 -11.83
C GLU A 171 4.71 12.86 -10.73
N LEU A 172 4.57 12.44 -9.48
CA LEU A 172 4.93 13.23 -8.30
C LEU A 172 5.58 12.32 -7.24
N LEU A 173 6.78 12.69 -6.80
CA LEU A 173 7.46 12.04 -5.68
C LEU A 173 7.25 12.87 -4.41
N ILE A 174 6.75 12.24 -3.35
CA ILE A 174 6.62 12.83 -2.01
C ILE A 174 7.35 11.98 -0.97
N GLU A 175 7.71 12.60 0.14
CA GLU A 175 8.26 11.91 1.31
C GLU A 175 7.28 12.02 2.47
N VAL A 176 7.02 10.88 3.12
CA VAL A 176 6.08 10.77 4.24
C VAL A 176 6.83 10.37 5.50
N GLU A 177 6.55 11.09 6.59
CA GLU A 177 7.06 10.80 7.92
C GLU A 177 5.96 10.18 8.77
N ALA A 178 6.32 9.21 9.58
CA ALA A 178 5.49 8.66 10.64
C ALA A 178 6.05 9.11 12.00
N HIS A 179 5.18 9.37 12.96
CA HIS A 179 5.58 9.66 14.34
C HIS A 179 4.57 9.05 15.30
N ASP A 180 5.03 8.63 16.47
CA ASP A 180 4.14 8.19 17.53
C ASP A 180 3.33 9.38 18.08
N LEU A 181 2.35 9.08 18.94
CA LEU A 181 1.55 10.10 19.64
C LEU A 181 1.94 10.26 21.11
N ARG A 182 3.10 9.75 21.52
CA ARG A 182 3.61 9.80 22.90
C ARG A 182 4.46 11.06 23.10
N TYR A 183 4.80 11.36 24.36
CA TYR A 183 5.65 12.51 24.70
C TYR A 183 6.90 12.08 25.49
N PRO A 184 8.11 12.43 25.05
CA PRO A 184 8.43 13.06 23.76
C PRO A 184 8.12 12.11 22.59
N SER A 185 7.72 12.68 21.44
CA SER A 185 7.36 11.88 20.27
C SER A 185 8.60 11.49 19.45
N LEU A 186 8.66 10.23 19.04
CA LEU A 186 9.66 9.69 18.13
C LEU A 186 9.13 9.65 16.70
N VAL A 187 9.98 10.11 15.78
CA VAL A 187 9.70 10.15 14.34
C VAL A 187 10.45 9.00 13.66
N SER A 188 9.87 8.42 12.61
CA SER A 188 10.48 7.40 11.78
C SER A 188 11.89 7.82 11.33
N LYS A 189 12.89 6.97 11.58
CA LYS A 189 14.30 7.25 11.25
C LYS A 189 14.53 7.50 9.76
N GLN A 190 13.71 6.89 8.91
CA GLN A 190 13.72 7.10 7.46
C GLN A 190 12.30 7.41 6.98
N PRO A 191 12.09 8.49 6.22
CA PRO A 191 10.81 8.76 5.60
C PRO A 191 10.54 7.76 4.47
N ALA A 192 9.26 7.42 4.26
CA ALA A 192 8.85 6.62 3.12
C ALA A 192 8.76 7.48 1.85
N LYS A 193 9.33 7.00 0.75
CA LYS A 193 9.22 7.63 -0.56
C LYS A 193 7.98 7.14 -1.28
N VAL A 194 7.11 8.03 -1.73
CA VAL A 194 5.87 7.67 -2.43
C VAL A 194 5.87 8.29 -3.82
N LEU A 195 5.92 7.43 -4.84
CA LEU A 195 5.76 7.81 -6.24
C LEU A 195 4.28 7.72 -6.63
N LEU A 196 3.73 8.84 -7.09
CA LEU A 196 2.35 8.97 -7.53
C LEU A 196 2.33 9.15 -9.05
N GLU A 197 1.65 8.27 -9.77
CA GLU A 197 1.48 8.33 -11.23
C GLU A 197 0.06 8.76 -11.59
N PHE A 198 -0.03 9.81 -12.41
CA PHE A 198 -1.29 10.36 -12.91
C PHE A 198 -1.48 9.93 -14.35
N LEU A 199 -2.19 8.80 -14.51
CA LEU A 199 -2.38 8.17 -15.81
C LEU A 199 -3.48 8.88 -16.59
N ALA A 200 -3.19 9.21 -17.85
CA ALA A 200 -4.25 9.59 -18.77
C ALA A 200 -5.17 8.38 -19.01
N PRO A 201 -6.51 8.58 -19.07
CA PRO A 201 -7.45 7.52 -19.38
C PRO A 201 -7.14 6.88 -20.74
N GLU A 202 -6.89 5.57 -20.73
CA GLU A 202 -6.60 4.81 -21.95
C GLU A 202 -7.70 5.02 -23.02
N PRO A 203 -7.35 5.13 -24.31
CA PRO A 203 -8.35 5.05 -25.35
C PRO A 203 -8.92 3.62 -25.34
N VAL A 204 -10.21 3.48 -25.05
CA VAL A 204 -10.89 2.19 -25.16
C VAL A 204 -10.75 1.70 -26.60
N SER A 205 -9.89 0.70 -26.81
CA SER A 205 -9.84 -0.05 -28.06
C SER A 205 -11.13 -0.87 -28.09
N PHE A 206 -12.00 -0.60 -29.06
CA PHE A 206 -13.21 -1.40 -29.30
C PHE A 206 -12.79 -2.78 -29.86
N ILE A 207 -12.31 -3.67 -29.00
CA ILE A 207 -12.03 -5.07 -29.34
C ILE A 207 -12.62 -5.93 -28.22
N MET A 208 -13.91 -6.24 -28.33
CA MET A 208 -14.50 -7.43 -27.70
C MET A 208 -15.69 -7.93 -28.53
N GLN A 209 -15.39 -8.74 -29.54
CA GLN A 209 -16.17 -9.89 -30.03
C GLN A 209 -15.29 -10.52 -31.12
N HIS A 210 -14.58 -11.63 -30.94
CA HIS A 210 -15.00 -12.91 -30.39
C HIS A 210 -13.73 -13.67 -29.92
N LEU A 211 -13.75 -14.22 -28.70
CA LEU A 211 -13.00 -15.41 -28.27
C LEU A 211 -13.07 -16.48 -29.41
N GLU A 212 -12.08 -17.30 -29.75
CA GLU A 212 -11.17 -18.11 -28.95
C GLU A 212 -10.32 -18.99 -29.91
N HIS A 213 -9.13 -19.43 -29.48
CA HIS A 213 -8.30 -20.54 -30.01
C HIS A 213 -7.76 -20.39 -31.47
N ASP A 214 -6.47 -20.46 -31.82
CA ASP A 214 -5.36 -21.26 -31.29
C ASP A 214 -4.00 -20.63 -31.61
N ALA A 215 -3.00 -21.17 -30.92
CA ALA A 215 -1.66 -20.66 -30.72
C ALA A 215 -0.69 -20.72 -31.93
N ILE A 216 0.46 -20.07 -31.67
CA ILE A 216 1.85 -20.36 -32.12
C ILE A 216 2.44 -19.38 -33.16
N ASN A 217 3.39 -18.57 -32.66
CA ASN A 217 4.70 -18.13 -33.19
C ASN A 217 4.94 -18.25 -34.72
N GLU A 218 5.61 -17.32 -35.40
CA GLU A 218 7.02 -16.99 -35.23
C GLU A 218 7.45 -15.96 -36.31
N HIS A 219 8.60 -15.33 -36.11
CA HIS A 219 9.15 -14.18 -36.85
C HIS A 219 9.50 -14.41 -38.33
N SER A 220 9.45 -13.35 -39.15
CA SER A 220 10.55 -13.02 -40.07
C SER A 220 10.40 -11.62 -40.71
N HIS A 221 11.52 -10.90 -40.76
CA HIS A 221 11.65 -9.64 -41.48
C HIS A 221 11.81 -9.90 -42.98
N HIS A 222 10.90 -9.35 -43.80
CA HIS A 222 11.04 -9.29 -45.26
C HIS A 222 10.96 -7.84 -45.73
N ARG A 223 11.94 -7.38 -46.51
CA ARG A 223 11.96 -6.02 -47.10
C ARG A 223 11.73 -6.13 -48.60
N GLU A 224 10.51 -5.80 -49.02
CA GLU A 224 10.09 -5.90 -50.42
C GLU A 224 9.76 -4.52 -51.02
N LYS A 225 10.09 -4.33 -52.30
CA LYS A 225 9.87 -3.09 -53.05
C LYS A 225 8.37 -2.76 -53.12
N ARG A 226 7.92 -1.72 -52.41
CA ARG A 226 6.52 -1.28 -52.44
C ARG A 226 6.17 -0.61 -53.77
N ARG A 227 5.33 -1.27 -54.57
CA ARG A 227 4.44 -0.58 -55.51
C ARG A 227 3.44 0.21 -54.64
N VAL A 228 3.30 1.52 -54.87
CA VAL A 228 2.32 2.34 -54.14
C VAL A 228 0.93 1.85 -54.49
N THR A 229 0.36 1.00 -53.64
CA THR A 229 -1.04 0.66 -53.68
C THR A 229 -1.78 1.78 -52.95
N ARG A 230 -2.66 2.47 -53.65
CA ARG A 230 -3.63 3.35 -53.01
C ARG A 230 -4.34 2.53 -51.92
N ALA A 231 -4.38 3.03 -50.69
CA ALA A 231 -5.18 2.38 -49.65
C ALA A 231 -6.64 2.42 -50.10
N VAL A 232 -7.27 1.26 -50.24
CA VAL A 232 -8.70 1.14 -50.54
C VAL A 232 -9.35 0.64 -49.28
N ARG A 233 -10.25 1.44 -48.70
CA ARG A 233 -11.02 1.03 -47.52
C ARG A 233 -11.84 -0.22 -47.86
N PRO A 234 -12.00 -1.18 -46.94
CA PRO A 234 -12.85 -2.34 -47.16
C PRO A 234 -14.26 -1.92 -47.59
N THR A 235 -14.85 -2.63 -48.55
CA THR A 235 -16.20 -2.33 -49.01
C THR A 235 -17.21 -2.56 -47.89
N LYS A 236 -17.90 -1.49 -47.47
CA LYS A 236 -19.01 -1.56 -46.53
C LYS A 236 -20.23 -2.15 -47.26
N ARG A 237 -20.74 -3.29 -46.80
CA ARG A 237 -22.01 -3.86 -47.25
C ARG A 237 -23.10 -3.33 -46.32
N ILE A 238 -24.14 -2.75 -46.90
CA ILE A 238 -25.32 -2.27 -46.19
C ILE A 238 -26.52 -2.88 -46.89
N GLU A 239 -27.43 -3.47 -46.11
CA GLU A 239 -28.70 -3.98 -46.60
C GLU A 239 -29.76 -2.90 -46.37
N PHE A 240 -30.64 -2.69 -47.35
CA PHE A 240 -31.68 -1.66 -47.30
C PHE A 240 -33.06 -2.31 -47.24
N THR A 241 -34.01 -1.63 -46.61
CA THR A 241 -35.41 -2.06 -46.53
C THR A 241 -36.25 -1.34 -47.57
N GLU A 242 -37.36 -1.92 -48.07
CA GLU A 242 -38.20 -1.29 -49.11
C GLU A 242 -38.61 0.17 -48.81
N ALA A 243 -38.76 0.53 -47.53
CA ALA A 243 -39.10 1.88 -47.09
C ALA A 243 -37.99 2.94 -47.37
N ASP A 244 -36.73 2.54 -47.53
CA ASP A 244 -35.63 3.50 -47.73
C ASP A 244 -35.60 4.04 -49.19
N GLY A 245 -36.21 3.33 -50.15
CA GLY A 245 -36.14 3.61 -51.59
C GLY A 245 -37.45 4.02 -52.25
N ASP A 246 -38.46 4.38 -51.46
CA ASP A 246 -39.80 4.76 -51.93
C ASP A 246 -39.81 6.11 -52.72
N THR A 247 -38.73 6.90 -52.65
CA THR A 247 -38.62 8.18 -53.35
C THR A 247 -37.34 8.27 -54.18
N GLU A 248 -37.48 8.44 -55.50
CA GLU A 248 -36.35 8.64 -56.40
C GLU A 248 -35.58 9.93 -56.05
N GLY A 249 -34.25 9.85 -56.03
CA GLY A 249 -33.37 10.97 -55.68
C GLY A 249 -33.17 11.24 -54.18
N LYS A 250 -33.89 10.53 -53.29
CA LYS A 250 -33.70 10.61 -51.84
C LYS A 250 -32.31 10.10 -51.46
N SER A 251 -31.62 10.81 -50.57
CA SER A 251 -30.37 10.33 -50.00
C SER A 251 -30.70 9.28 -48.94
N VAL A 252 -30.25 8.06 -49.18
CA VAL A 252 -30.45 6.93 -48.25
C VAL A 252 -29.26 6.77 -47.33
N PHE A 253 -28.11 7.30 -47.73
CA PHE A 253 -26.89 7.20 -46.95
C PHE A 253 -25.91 8.32 -47.34
N GLN A 254 -25.10 8.74 -46.37
CA GLN A 254 -24.00 9.66 -46.58
C GLN A 254 -22.69 8.98 -46.19
N LEU A 255 -21.81 8.78 -47.15
CA LEU A 255 -20.44 8.33 -46.91
C LEU A 255 -19.62 9.54 -46.46
N GLU A 256 -18.99 9.42 -45.29
CA GLU A 256 -18.07 10.42 -44.78
C GLU A 256 -16.68 10.24 -45.40
N LYS A 257 -16.16 11.36 -45.92
CA LYS A 257 -14.77 11.45 -46.37
C LYS A 257 -13.88 11.58 -45.16
N GLU A 258 -12.88 10.72 -45.08
CA GLU A 258 -11.83 10.81 -44.07
C GLU A 258 -10.74 11.79 -44.52
N THR A 259 -10.60 12.00 -45.85
CA THR A 259 -9.77 13.05 -46.45
C THR A 259 -10.43 13.65 -47.69
N ASP A 260 -10.17 14.93 -47.98
CA ASP A 260 -10.81 15.67 -49.10
C ASP A 260 -10.57 15.06 -50.49
N LYS A 261 -9.55 14.20 -50.62
CA LYS A 261 -9.15 13.53 -51.87
C LYS A 261 -9.81 12.16 -52.07
N GLU A 262 -10.61 11.68 -51.12
CA GLU A 262 -11.32 10.41 -51.27
C GLU A 262 -12.43 10.49 -52.31
N THR A 263 -12.52 9.43 -53.11
CA THR A 263 -13.57 9.23 -54.11
C THR A 263 -14.28 7.91 -53.85
N PHE A 264 -15.60 7.93 -53.83
CA PHE A 264 -16.40 6.72 -53.66
C PHE A 264 -16.86 6.20 -55.02
N LYS A 265 -16.90 4.87 -55.16
CA LYS A 265 -17.47 4.18 -56.32
C LYS A 265 -18.21 2.95 -55.83
N ILE A 266 -19.34 2.64 -56.46
CA ILE A 266 -20.02 1.37 -56.24
C ILE A 266 -19.19 0.29 -56.95
N ARG A 267 -18.91 -0.81 -56.24
CA ARG A 267 -18.04 -1.88 -56.73
C ARG A 267 -18.65 -2.61 -57.94
N ASP A 268 -19.95 -2.87 -57.86
CA ASP A 268 -20.72 -3.59 -58.87
C ASP A 268 -21.84 -2.67 -59.40
N ASP A 269 -22.22 -2.82 -60.66
CA ASP A 269 -23.23 -1.96 -61.29
C ASP A 269 -24.60 -2.18 -60.60
N ASN A 270 -25.12 -1.12 -59.96
CA ASN A 270 -26.36 -1.21 -59.17
C ASN A 270 -27.47 -0.38 -59.85
N PRO A 271 -28.59 -1.00 -60.27
CA PRO A 271 -29.66 -0.30 -60.98
C PRO A 271 -30.51 0.61 -60.07
N TRP A 272 -30.40 0.47 -58.75
CA TRP A 272 -31.26 1.16 -57.79
C TRP A 272 -30.61 2.33 -57.07
N VAL A 273 -29.28 2.38 -56.96
CA VAL A 273 -28.59 3.47 -56.24
C VAL A 273 -27.38 4.00 -57.01
N THR A 274 -27.08 5.28 -56.81
CA THR A 274 -25.86 5.95 -57.31
C THR A 274 -25.10 6.61 -56.17
N VAL A 275 -23.79 6.76 -56.35
CA VAL A 275 -22.89 7.44 -55.41
C VAL A 275 -22.35 8.71 -56.05
N GLU A 276 -22.58 9.85 -55.40
CA GLU A 276 -22.02 11.14 -55.79
C GLU A 276 -20.59 11.33 -55.24
N THR A 277 -19.83 12.27 -55.83
CA THR A 277 -18.45 12.57 -55.42
C THR A 277 -18.32 13.16 -54.02
N ASN A 278 -19.42 13.67 -53.48
CA ASN A 278 -19.56 14.15 -52.10
C ASN A 278 -19.85 13.00 -51.10
N GLY A 279 -20.00 11.76 -51.55
CA GLY A 279 -20.31 10.60 -50.72
C GLY A 279 -21.80 10.32 -50.51
N ALA A 280 -22.70 11.14 -51.06
CA ALA A 280 -24.13 10.89 -50.97
C ALA A 280 -24.53 9.68 -51.84
N VAL A 281 -25.20 8.71 -51.23
CA VAL A 281 -25.82 7.58 -51.93
C VAL A 281 -27.29 7.91 -52.13
N ARG A 282 -27.73 7.97 -53.39
CA ARG A 282 -29.08 8.35 -53.77
C ARG A 282 -29.80 7.22 -54.48
N VAL A 283 -31.12 7.19 -54.31
CA VAL A 283 -32.02 6.27 -55.04
C VAL A 283 -32.05 6.68 -56.51
N LYS A 284 -31.56 5.81 -57.40
CA LYS A 284 -31.55 5.96 -58.86
C LYS A 284 -32.89 5.56 -59.48
N LYS A 285 -33.56 4.57 -58.89
CA LYS A 285 -34.88 4.09 -59.32
C LYS A 285 -35.60 3.56 -58.08
N LYS A 286 -36.88 3.90 -57.93
CA LYS A 286 -37.71 3.39 -56.83
C LYS A 286 -37.70 1.85 -56.79
N TRP A 287 -37.69 1.30 -55.59
CA TRP A 287 -37.99 -0.11 -55.37
C TRP A 287 -39.50 -0.33 -55.58
N ASP A 288 -39.87 -1.49 -56.13
CA ASP A 288 -41.28 -1.87 -56.35
C ASP A 288 -41.58 -3.05 -55.44
#